data_AF-A0AA42CIY0-F1
#
_entry.id   AF-A0AA42CIY0-F1
#
_cell.length_a   1.000
_cell.length_b   1.000
_cell.length_c   1.000
_cell.angle_alpha   90.00
_cell.angle_beta   90.00
_cell.angle_gamma   90.00
#
_symmetry.space_group_name_H-M   'P 1'
#
loop_
_entity.id
_entity.type
_entity.pdbx_description
1 polymer ?
#
loop_
_entity_poly.entity_id
_entity_poly.type
_entity_poly.pdbx_seq_one_letter_code
_entity_poly.pdbx_strand_id
1 'polypeptide(L)'
;MTTRQDAKGDGGDLPAGAGRFAARYPAIWQAYGQLGERCAMEGTLDARTRRLVKLALAIGAGLEGAVHSHVRRALREGIAKAELEQVMLLAVPSLGLPAAVRAMTWIDDLTGETDTER
;
A
#
# COMPACT_ATOMS: atom_id res chain seq x y z
N MET A 1 20.91 24.45 -18.19
CA MET A 1 19.48 24.69 -18.46
C MET A 1 18.81 23.32 -18.45
N THR A 2 18.47 22.81 -17.25
CA THR A 2 17.90 21.46 -17.09
C THR A 2 16.42 21.60 -16.81
N THR A 3 15.63 21.08 -17.74
CA THR A 3 14.17 21.07 -17.73
C THR A 3 13.66 20.36 -16.49
N ARG A 4 12.90 21.08 -15.66
CA ARG A 4 12.18 20.57 -14.50
C ARG A 4 11.05 19.70 -15.03
N GLN A 5 11.25 18.38 -15.03
CA GLN A 5 10.18 17.45 -15.35
C GLN A 5 9.23 17.43 -14.16
N ASP A 6 8.03 17.94 -14.38
CA ASP A 6 6.95 17.96 -13.40
C ASP A 6 6.58 16.52 -13.05
N ALA A 7 7.08 16.04 -11.92
CA ALA A 7 6.57 14.86 -11.25
C ALA A 7 5.18 15.22 -10.72
N LYS A 8 4.17 15.11 -11.59
CA LYS A 8 2.76 15.17 -11.25
C LYS A 8 2.44 13.94 -10.41
N GLY A 9 2.78 14.01 -9.12
CA GLY A 9 2.43 12.98 -8.14
C GLY A 9 0.92 12.81 -8.10
N ASP A 10 0.50 11.56 -7.94
CA ASP A 10 -0.86 10.98 -7.92
C ASP A 10 -1.85 11.65 -6.94
N GLY A 11 -2.02 12.97 -7.02
CA GLY A 11 -2.81 13.79 -6.09
C GLY A 11 -4.31 13.54 -6.11
N GLY A 12 -4.79 12.53 -6.85
CA GLY A 12 -6.20 12.18 -6.94
C GLY A 12 -6.71 11.23 -5.87
N ASP A 13 -5.85 10.55 -5.09
CA ASP A 13 -6.31 9.41 -4.27
C ASP A 13 -5.54 9.17 -2.96
N LEU A 14 -5.12 10.26 -2.30
CA LEU A 14 -4.51 10.16 -0.98
C LEU A 14 -5.60 10.11 0.11
N PRO A 15 -5.47 9.24 1.14
CA PRO A 15 -6.33 9.31 2.32
C PRO A 15 -6.36 10.73 2.89
N ALA A 16 -7.48 11.14 3.49
CA ALA A 16 -7.70 12.51 3.95
C ALA A 16 -6.56 13.04 4.85
N GLY A 17 -5.98 12.19 5.71
CA GLY A 17 -4.81 12.56 6.53
C GLY A 17 -3.54 12.82 5.73
N ALA A 18 -3.19 11.91 4.82
CA ALA A 18 -2.00 12.03 3.97
C ALA A 18 -2.12 13.21 3.00
N GLY A 19 -3.32 13.42 2.42
CA GLY A 19 -3.58 14.56 1.53
C GLY A 19 -3.42 15.90 2.25
N ARG A 20 -3.95 16.03 3.49
CA ARG A 20 -3.74 17.24 4.30
C ARG A 20 -2.26 17.46 4.64
N PHE A 21 -1.53 16.41 4.97
CA PHE A 21 -0.09 16.50 5.24
C PHE A 21 0.69 16.96 4.00
N ALA A 22 0.40 16.36 2.84
CA ALA A 22 1.02 16.72 1.56
C ALA A 22 0.75 18.19 1.18
N ALA A 23 -0.48 18.66 1.39
CA ALA A 23 -0.85 20.06 1.12
C ALA A 23 -0.17 21.03 2.09
N ARG A 24 -0.04 20.67 3.37
CA ARG A 24 0.54 21.55 4.40
C ARG A 24 2.07 21.58 4.38
N TYR A 25 2.71 20.46 4.02
CA TYR A 25 4.17 20.30 4.05
C TYR A 25 4.70 19.70 2.73
N PRO A 26 4.55 20.42 1.59
CA PRO A 26 4.82 19.85 0.26
C PRO A 26 6.27 19.44 0.05
N ALA A 27 7.25 20.19 0.58
CA ALA A 27 8.66 19.85 0.45
C ALA A 27 9.00 18.55 1.20
N ILE A 28 8.44 18.34 2.40
CA ILE A 28 8.64 17.11 3.17
C ILE A 28 7.99 15.94 2.46
N TRP A 29 6.77 16.13 1.96
CA TRP A 29 6.07 15.10 1.19
C TRP A 29 6.84 14.67 -0.06
N GLN A 30 7.39 15.64 -0.80
CA GLN A 30 8.20 15.37 -1.99
C GLN A 30 9.47 14.58 -1.63
N ALA A 31 10.20 15.01 -0.58
CA ALA A 31 11.40 14.32 -0.13
C ALA A 31 11.09 12.88 0.33
N TYR A 32 9.99 12.69 1.06
CA TYR A 32 9.53 11.36 1.47
C TYR A 32 9.18 10.46 0.28
N GLY A 33 8.48 11.00 -0.72
CA GLY A 33 8.16 10.28 -1.96
C GLY A 33 9.41 9.84 -2.73
N GLN A 34 10.39 10.74 -2.88
CA GLN A 34 11.67 10.43 -3.54
C GLN A 34 12.45 9.34 -2.79
N LEU A 35 12.49 9.39 -1.46
CA LEU A 35 13.10 8.34 -0.65
C LEU A 35 12.42 6.98 -0.94
N GLY A 36 11.08 6.95 -0.93
CA GLY A 36 10.32 5.73 -1.19
C GLY A 36 10.52 5.16 -2.60
N GLU A 37 10.73 6.01 -3.60
CA GLU A 37 11.06 5.62 -4.97
C GLU A 37 12.47 5.04 -5.06
N ARG A 38 13.47 5.75 -4.50
CA ARG A 38 14.86 5.26 -4.45
C ARG A 38 14.95 3.90 -3.78
N CYS A 39 14.36 3.74 -2.59
CA CYS A 39 14.33 2.44 -1.90
C CYS A 39 13.65 1.34 -2.73
N ALA A 40 12.67 1.66 -3.58
CA ALA A 40 12.01 0.67 -4.43
C ALA A 40 12.86 0.26 -5.65
N MET A 41 13.82 1.09 -6.08
CA MET A 41 14.66 0.87 -7.25
C MET A 41 16.00 0.19 -6.94
N GLU A 42 16.47 0.24 -5.69
CA GLU A 42 17.76 -0.35 -5.28
C GLU A 42 17.76 -1.90 -5.21
N GLY A 43 16.62 -2.55 -5.41
CA GLY A 43 16.46 -4.00 -5.27
C GLY A 43 16.11 -4.73 -6.58
N THR A 44 16.21 -6.05 -6.56
CA THR A 44 15.90 -6.93 -7.70
C THR A 44 14.45 -7.39 -7.76
N LEU A 45 13.64 -7.09 -6.73
CA LEU A 45 12.22 -7.45 -6.70
C LEU A 45 11.46 -6.69 -7.78
N ASP A 46 10.60 -7.37 -8.52
CA ASP A 46 9.72 -6.75 -9.49
C ASP A 46 8.63 -5.86 -8.85
N ALA A 47 7.90 -5.09 -9.66
CA ALA A 47 6.90 -4.15 -9.16
C ALA A 47 5.79 -4.82 -8.34
N ARG A 48 5.31 -5.99 -8.80
CA ARG A 48 4.25 -6.75 -8.14
C ARG A 48 4.70 -7.25 -6.77
N THR A 49 5.89 -7.83 -6.71
CA THR A 49 6.49 -8.36 -5.49
C THR A 49 6.71 -7.23 -4.49
N ARG A 50 7.24 -6.09 -4.93
CA ARG A 50 7.39 -4.89 -4.07
C ARG A 50 6.05 -4.41 -3.52
N ARG A 51 4.96 -4.47 -4.29
CA ARG A 51 3.61 -4.09 -3.83
C ARG A 51 3.12 -5.01 -2.71
N LEU A 52 3.23 -6.33 -2.90
CA LEU A 52 2.82 -7.32 -1.91
C LEU A 52 3.68 -7.26 -0.64
N VAL A 53 5.00 -7.09 -0.78
CA VAL A 53 5.90 -6.93 0.38
C VAL A 53 5.55 -5.66 1.16
N LYS A 54 5.29 -4.53 0.49
CA LYS A 54 4.90 -3.30 1.19
C LYS A 54 3.55 -3.45 1.89
N LEU A 55 2.61 -4.20 1.33
CA LEU A 55 1.36 -4.58 2.01
C LEU A 55 1.65 -5.40 3.27
N ALA A 56 2.50 -6.43 3.18
CA ALA A 56 2.90 -7.25 4.33
C ALA A 56 3.56 -6.42 5.45
N LEU A 57 4.42 -5.46 5.08
CA LEU A 57 5.04 -4.53 6.04
C LEU A 57 4.01 -3.64 6.72
N ALA A 58 3.03 -3.11 5.97
CA ALA A 58 1.94 -2.31 6.54
C ALA A 58 1.06 -3.12 7.52
N ILE A 59 0.77 -4.38 7.18
CA ILE A 59 0.04 -5.31 8.06
C ILE A 59 0.83 -5.56 9.35
N GLY A 60 2.12 -5.91 9.21
CA GLY A 60 3.01 -6.17 10.35
C GLY A 60 3.20 -4.97 11.27
N ALA A 61 3.23 -3.76 10.70
CA ALA A 61 3.31 -2.52 11.46
C ALA A 61 1.96 -2.06 12.05
N GLY A 62 0.85 -2.73 11.73
CA GLY A 62 -0.49 -2.36 12.21
C GLY A 62 -1.00 -1.03 11.66
N LEU A 63 -0.59 -0.65 10.44
CA LEU A 63 -0.87 0.65 9.85
C LEU A 63 -2.05 0.59 8.88
N GLU A 64 -3.27 0.78 9.38
CA GLU A 64 -4.53 0.73 8.60
C GLU A 64 -4.48 1.56 7.31
N GLY A 65 -4.19 2.86 7.44
CA GLY A 65 -4.16 3.76 6.27
C GLY A 65 -3.10 3.38 5.25
N ALA A 66 -2.02 2.71 5.67
CA ALA A 66 -1.01 2.18 4.77
C ALA A 66 -1.51 0.90 4.07
N VAL A 67 -2.18 0.00 4.80
CA VAL A 67 -2.84 -1.18 4.21
C VAL A 67 -3.84 -0.76 3.14
N HIS A 68 -4.75 0.17 3.44
CA HIS A 68 -5.70 0.70 2.47
C HIS A 68 -5.02 1.31 1.24
N SER A 69 -3.92 2.07 1.45
CA SER A 69 -3.14 2.65 0.35
C SER A 69 -2.49 1.58 -0.53
N HIS A 70 -1.93 0.52 0.06
CA HIS A 70 -1.32 -0.56 -0.69
C HIS A 70 -2.36 -1.42 -1.43
N VAL A 71 -3.52 -1.67 -0.83
CA VAL A 71 -4.64 -2.39 -1.48
C VAL A 71 -5.17 -1.62 -2.68
N ARG A 72 -5.53 -0.32 -2.56
CA ARG A 72 -6.00 0.48 -3.71
C ARG A 72 -5.01 0.49 -4.86
N ARG A 73 -3.72 0.65 -4.56
CA ARG A 73 -2.67 0.66 -5.58
C ARG A 73 -2.47 -0.72 -6.20
N ALA A 74 -2.53 -1.78 -5.41
CA ALA A 74 -2.43 -3.15 -5.91
C ALA A 74 -3.55 -3.47 -6.90
N LEU A 75 -4.80 -3.09 -6.59
CA LEU A 75 -5.95 -3.27 -7.48
C LEU A 75 -5.78 -2.50 -8.80
N ARG A 76 -5.29 -1.25 -8.75
CA ARG A 76 -4.95 -0.46 -9.96
C ARG A 76 -3.83 -1.09 -10.78
N GLU A 77 -2.91 -1.77 -10.13
CA GLU A 77 -1.79 -2.51 -10.75
C GLU A 77 -2.22 -3.90 -11.25
N GLY A 78 -3.51 -4.26 -11.16
CA GLY A 78 -4.05 -5.53 -11.64
C GLY A 78 -3.73 -6.74 -10.75
N ILE A 79 -3.37 -6.50 -9.49
CA ILE A 79 -3.19 -7.57 -8.49
C ILE A 79 -4.57 -7.98 -7.98
N ALA A 80 -4.85 -9.29 -8.02
CA ALA A 80 -6.18 -9.81 -7.68
C ALA A 80 -6.41 -9.79 -6.16
N LYS A 81 -7.67 -9.67 -5.74
CA LYS A 81 -8.09 -9.76 -4.32
C LYS A 81 -7.48 -10.99 -3.63
N ALA A 82 -7.54 -12.15 -4.28
CA ALA A 82 -7.03 -13.42 -3.76
C ALA A 82 -5.54 -13.37 -3.37
N GLU A 83 -4.72 -12.55 -4.04
CA GLU A 83 -3.31 -12.41 -3.69
C GLU A 83 -3.12 -11.50 -2.47
N LEU A 84 -3.98 -10.50 -2.30
CA LEU A 84 -3.98 -9.65 -1.10
C LEU A 84 -4.43 -10.46 0.12
N GLU A 85 -5.46 -11.29 -0.05
CA GLU A 85 -5.90 -12.26 0.95
C GLU A 85 -4.80 -13.27 1.28
N GLN A 86 -4.02 -13.72 0.28
CA GLN A 86 -2.87 -14.59 0.53
C GLN A 86 -1.82 -13.91 1.43
N VAL A 87 -1.52 -12.62 1.22
CA VAL A 87 -0.61 -11.87 2.12
C VAL A 87 -1.18 -11.80 3.55
N MET A 88 -2.49 -11.59 3.70
CA MET A 88 -3.17 -11.64 5.00
C MET A 88 -3.09 -13.03 5.64
N LEU A 89 -3.29 -14.11 4.89
CA LEU A 89 -3.16 -15.48 5.40
C LEU A 89 -1.74 -15.79 5.87
N LEU A 90 -0.72 -15.30 5.15
CA LEU A 90 0.69 -15.43 5.56
C LEU A 90 1.02 -14.66 6.85
N ALA A 91 0.19 -13.70 7.28
CA ALA A 91 0.35 -13.04 8.56
C ALA A 91 -0.01 -13.96 9.75
N VAL A 92 -0.84 -14.98 9.56
CA VAL A 92 -1.31 -15.87 10.65
C VAL A 92 -0.15 -16.51 11.42
N PRO A 93 0.82 -17.23 10.79
CA PRO A 93 1.90 -17.89 11.54
C PRO A 93 2.93 -16.92 12.13
N SER A 94 3.12 -15.73 11.55
CA SER A 94 4.21 -14.82 11.94
C SER A 94 3.77 -13.66 12.84
N LEU A 95 2.53 -13.19 12.68
CA LEU A 95 1.96 -12.03 13.37
C LEU A 95 0.75 -12.40 14.24
N GLY A 96 0.26 -13.64 14.12
CA GLY A 96 -0.88 -14.16 14.86
C GLY A 96 -2.23 -13.84 14.19
N LEU A 97 -3.24 -14.62 14.57
CA LEU A 97 -4.61 -14.49 14.05
C LEU A 97 -5.19 -13.07 14.20
N PRO A 98 -5.01 -12.33 15.32
CA PRO A 98 -5.56 -10.98 15.44
C PRO A 98 -5.01 -9.98 14.41
N ALA A 99 -3.74 -10.11 14.02
CA ALA A 99 -3.16 -9.27 12.98
C ALA A 99 -3.71 -9.61 11.60
N ALA A 100 -3.90 -10.90 11.31
CA ALA A 100 -4.51 -11.38 10.07
C ALA A 100 -5.98 -10.94 9.95
N VAL A 101 -6.79 -11.09 11.00
CA VAL A 101 -8.20 -10.67 11.00
C VAL A 101 -8.33 -9.17 10.76
N ARG A 102 -7.50 -8.35 11.40
CA ARG A 102 -7.48 -6.91 11.13
C ARG A 102 -7.06 -6.57 9.69
N ALA A 103 -6.09 -7.31 9.14
CA ALA A 103 -5.71 -7.14 7.74
C ALA A 103 -6.85 -7.53 6.79
N MET A 104 -7.61 -8.59 7.10
CA MET A 104 -8.79 -9.02 6.36
C MET A 104 -9.82 -7.88 6.32
N THR A 105 -10.21 -7.32 7.47
CA THR A 105 -11.18 -6.22 7.51
C THR A 105 -10.74 -5.03 6.66
N TRP A 106 -9.45 -4.66 6.72
CA TRP A 106 -8.93 -3.55 5.94
C TRP A 106 -8.82 -3.84 4.43
N ILE A 107 -8.64 -5.10 4.03
CA ILE A 107 -8.68 -5.49 2.61
C ILE A 107 -10.12 -5.45 2.10
N ASP A 108 -11.07 -5.97 2.88
CA ASP A 108 -12.48 -6.03 2.52
C ASP A 108 -13.13 -4.64 2.43
N ASP A 109 -12.68 -3.66 3.23
CA ASP A 109 -13.08 -2.24 3.12
C ASP A 109 -12.98 -1.68 1.69
N LEU A 110 -12.09 -2.26 0.86
CA LEU A 110 -11.82 -1.81 -0.50
C LEU A 110 -12.18 -2.82 -1.58
N THR A 111 -12.51 -4.06 -1.19
CA THR A 111 -12.76 -5.15 -2.14
C THR A 111 -14.13 -5.80 -1.98
N GLY A 112 -14.92 -5.40 -0.98
CA GLY A 112 -16.14 -6.09 -0.55
C GLY A 112 -15.80 -7.40 0.15
N GLU A 113 -16.78 -8.04 0.79
CA GLU A 113 -16.60 -9.38 1.35
C GLU A 113 -16.53 -10.43 0.23
N THR A 114 -15.78 -11.52 0.43
CA THR A 114 -15.80 -12.65 -0.50
C THR A 114 -17.02 -13.51 -0.18
N ASP A 115 -17.97 -13.65 -1.12
CA ASP A 115 -19.11 -14.56 -0.96
C ASP A 115 -18.59 -15.96 -0.58
N THR A 116 -18.99 -16.41 0.60
CA THR A 116 -18.61 -17.71 1.17
C THR A 116 -19.49 -18.79 0.54
N GLU A 117 -19.44 -18.95 -0.77
CA GLU A 117 -20.06 -20.06 -1.48
C GLU A 117 -19.04 -20.65 -2.47
N ARG A 118 -18.24 -21.61 -1.98
CA ARG A 118 -17.62 -22.66 -2.80
C ARG A 118 -17.80 -24.00 -2.10
#